data_AF-A0A3D1BIM7-F1
#
_entry.id   AF-A0A3D1BIM7-F1
#
_cell.length_a   1.000
_cell.length_b   1.000
_cell.length_c   1.000
_cell.angle_alpha   90.00
_cell.angle_beta   90.00
_cell.angle_gamma   90.00
#
_symmetry.space_group_name_H-M   'P 1'
#
loop_
_entity.id
_entity.type
_entity.pdbx_description
1 polymer ?
#
loop_
_entity_poly.entity_id
_entity_poly.type
_entity_poly.pdbx_seq_one_letter_code
_entity_poly.pdbx_strand_id
1 'polypeptide(L)'
;MNRRWGYILSGVFVLLIGVLFTFVFQVRSSDEMDTISGCVPYNVSLSKGEDDYQVVIDWMTSDECLGYVVYGDDRGSLDLVSIDVGNLSSKRHTVVIDKLLNTRNYYFLINSGDVNYGDSGIPLSFSLSSL
;
A
#
# COMPACT_ATOMS: atom_id res chain seq x y z
N MET A 1 -16.27 -20.00 -58.77
CA MET A 1 -15.49 -19.92 -57.51
C MET A 1 -15.89 -21.10 -56.63
N ASN A 2 -14.98 -22.04 -56.37
CA ASN A 2 -15.33 -23.38 -55.87
C ASN A 2 -15.93 -23.32 -54.45
N ARG A 3 -17.13 -23.90 -54.27
CA ARG A 3 -17.86 -23.98 -53.00
C ARG A 3 -17.00 -24.48 -51.82
N ARG A 4 -16.00 -25.32 -52.12
CA ARG A 4 -15.01 -25.85 -51.17
C ARG A 4 -14.07 -24.79 -50.58
N TRP A 5 -13.69 -23.77 -51.35
CA TRP A 5 -12.84 -22.68 -50.87
C TRP A 5 -13.59 -21.72 -49.93
N GLY A 6 -14.91 -21.56 -50.12
CA GLY A 6 -15.75 -20.77 -49.23
C GLY A 6 -15.78 -21.30 -47.80
N TYR A 7 -15.84 -22.63 -47.62
CA TYR A 7 -15.83 -23.25 -46.29
C TYR A 7 -14.47 -23.12 -45.60
N ILE A 8 -13.37 -23.20 -46.35
CA ILE A 8 -12.01 -23.03 -45.80
C ILE A 8 -11.81 -21.59 -45.33
N LEU A 9 -12.21 -20.60 -46.14
CA LEU A 9 -12.11 -19.18 -45.78
C LEU A 9 -13.00 -18.84 -44.57
N SER A 10 -14.21 -19.40 -44.50
CA SER A 10 -15.11 -19.23 -43.36
C SER A 10 -14.52 -19.85 -42.08
N GLY A 11 -13.92 -21.03 -42.14
CA GLY A 11 -13.29 -21.68 -40.99
C GLY A 11 -12.09 -20.89 -40.45
N VAL A 12 -11.24 -20.37 -41.33
CA VAL A 12 -10.09 -19.53 -40.94
C VAL A 12 -10.56 -18.22 -40.30
N PHE A 13 -11.63 -17.62 -40.82
CA PHE A 13 -12.19 -16.38 -40.28
C PHE A 13 -12.76 -16.56 -38.86
N VAL A 14 -13.46 -17.67 -38.61
CA VAL A 14 -13.97 -18.01 -37.26
C VAL A 14 -12.83 -18.26 -36.27
N LEU A 15 -11.75 -18.91 -36.69
CA LEU A 15 -10.56 -19.09 -35.86
C LEU A 15 -9.87 -17.75 -35.53
N LEU A 16 -9.72 -16.85 -36.49
CA LEU A 16 -9.15 -15.53 -36.27
C LEU A 16 -9.98 -14.67 -35.32
N ILE A 17 -11.31 -14.70 -35.46
CA ILE A 17 -12.22 -14.00 -34.53
C ILE A 17 -12.14 -14.60 -33.12
N GLY A 18 -12.08 -15.93 -33.00
CA GLY A 18 -11.93 -16.61 -31.71
C GLY A 18 -10.67 -16.17 -30.96
N VAL A 19 -9.52 -16.11 -31.66
CA VAL A 19 -8.25 -15.65 -31.07
C VAL A 19 -8.32 -14.18 -30.66
N LEU A 20 -8.88 -13.31 -31.51
CA LEU A 20 -9.09 -11.89 -31.17
C LEU A 20 -9.99 -11.70 -29.94
N PHE A 21 -11.05 -12.51 -29.81
CA PHE A 21 -11.94 -12.45 -28.66
C PHE A 21 -11.23 -12.86 -27.36
N THR A 22 -10.39 -13.89 -27.39
CA THR A 22 -9.61 -14.30 -26.21
C THR A 22 -8.62 -13.22 -25.75
N PHE A 23 -8.05 -12.46 -26.68
CA PHE A 23 -7.11 -11.39 -26.38
C PHE A 23 -7.81 -10.16 -25.74
N VAL A 24 -8.98 -9.77 -26.25
CA VAL A 24 -9.76 -8.65 -25.69
C VAL A 24 -10.34 -8.98 -24.31
N PHE A 25 -10.65 -10.26 -24.03
CA PHE A 25 -11.23 -10.64 -22.74
C PHE A 25 -10.22 -10.64 -21.59
N GLN A 26 -8.92 -10.80 -21.86
CA GLN A 26 -7.89 -10.69 -20.82
C GLN A 26 -7.61 -9.24 -20.37
N VAL A 27 -8.12 -8.21 -21.08
CA VAL A 27 -7.90 -6.80 -20.71
C VAL A 27 -9.00 -6.24 -19.80
N ARG A 28 -9.98 -7.06 -19.41
CA ARG A 28 -10.88 -6.70 -18.31
C ARG A 28 -10.25 -7.11 -16.99
N SER A 29 -9.16 -6.42 -16.61
CA SER A 29 -8.86 -6.27 -15.19
C SER A 29 -10.08 -5.62 -14.56
N SER A 30 -10.79 -6.38 -13.74
CA SER A 30 -11.67 -5.81 -12.74
C SER A 30 -10.78 -4.97 -11.83
N ASP A 31 -10.74 -3.66 -12.05
CA ASP A 31 -10.31 -2.71 -11.04
C ASP A 31 -11.29 -2.86 -9.88
N GLU A 32 -10.93 -3.72 -8.93
CA GLU A 32 -11.60 -3.87 -7.65
C GLU A 32 -11.42 -2.52 -6.96
N MET A 33 -12.49 -1.73 -6.96
CA MET A 33 -12.51 -0.43 -6.32
C MET A 33 -12.45 -0.69 -4.82
N ASP A 34 -11.23 -0.71 -4.26
CA ASP A 34 -10.95 -0.97 -2.86
C ASP A 34 -11.76 0.00 -1.99
N THR A 35 -12.89 -0.47 -1.50
CA THR A 35 -13.58 0.20 -0.39
C THR A 35 -12.69 0.02 0.83
N ILE A 36 -11.93 1.05 1.18
CA ILE A 36 -11.11 1.08 2.40
C ILE A 36 -12.04 0.82 3.59
N SER A 37 -12.03 -0.43 4.08
CA SER A 37 -12.89 -0.95 5.13
C SER A 37 -12.01 -1.67 6.15
N GLY A 38 -12.41 -1.65 7.42
CA GLY A 38 -11.63 -2.19 8.52
C GLY A 38 -10.47 -1.29 8.95
N CYS A 39 -9.38 -1.95 9.33
CA CYS A 39 -8.15 -1.37 9.89
C CYS A 39 -7.12 -0.98 8.83
N VAL A 40 -7.54 -0.72 7.59
CA VAL A 40 -6.62 -0.32 6.52
C VAL A 40 -6.26 1.17 6.70
N PRO A 41 -4.97 1.52 6.89
CA PRO A 41 -4.53 2.91 7.02
C PRO A 41 -4.77 3.72 5.75
N TYR A 42 -5.35 4.90 5.89
CA TYR A 42 -5.48 5.89 4.83
C TYR A 42 -5.13 7.30 5.33
N ASN A 43 -4.88 8.22 4.40
CA ASN A 43 -4.39 9.58 4.69
C ASN A 43 -3.14 9.57 5.59
N VAL A 44 -2.20 8.68 5.30
CA VAL A 44 -0.92 8.62 6.02
C VAL A 44 -0.13 9.90 5.74
N SER A 45 0.25 10.61 6.80
CA SER A 45 1.07 11.82 6.71
C SER A 45 2.20 11.80 7.72
N LEU A 46 3.32 12.43 7.35
CA LEU A 46 4.48 12.60 8.21
C LEU A 46 4.73 14.09 8.42
N SER A 47 5.06 14.48 9.64
CA SER A 47 5.46 15.84 9.98
C SER A 47 6.55 15.84 11.06
N LYS A 48 7.26 16.97 11.22
CA LYS A 48 8.21 17.14 12.32
C LYS A 48 7.47 17.23 13.65
N GLY A 49 8.05 16.63 14.69
CA GLY A 49 7.54 16.78 16.05
C GLY A 49 7.87 18.13 16.68
N GLU A 50 7.62 18.25 17.98
CA GLU A 50 7.93 19.47 18.73
C GLU A 50 9.46 19.67 18.84
N ASP A 51 10.20 18.56 18.93
CA ASP A 51 11.66 18.55 18.92
C ASP A 51 12.22 18.22 17.53
N ASP A 52 13.40 18.77 17.21
CA ASP A 52 14.10 18.54 15.94
C ASP A 52 14.52 17.08 15.68
N TYR A 53 14.42 16.21 16.68
CA TYR A 53 14.76 14.78 16.62
C TYR A 53 13.51 13.88 16.66
N GLN A 54 12.35 14.42 16.30
CA GLN A 54 11.07 13.72 16.30
C GLN A 54 10.39 13.76 14.92
N VAL A 55 9.71 12.66 14.60
CA VAL A 55 8.71 12.61 13.53
C VAL A 55 7.36 12.21 14.12
N VAL A 56 6.30 12.83 13.61
CA VAL A 56 4.92 12.47 13.88
C VAL A 56 4.36 11.78 12.65
N ILE A 57 3.80 10.59 12.84
CA ILE A 57 3.16 9.79 11.81
C ILE A 57 1.68 9.71 12.16
N ASP A 58 0.85 10.24 11.28
CA ASP A 58 -0.60 10.28 11.43
C ASP A 58 -1.28 9.45 10.36
N TRP A 59 -2.34 8.73 10.72
CA TRP A 59 -3.22 8.06 9.77
C TRP A 59 -4.63 7.87 10.32
N MET A 60 -5.53 7.43 9.44
CA MET A 60 -6.90 7.10 9.78
C MET A 60 -7.25 5.68 9.37
N THR A 61 -8.22 5.10 10.07
CA THR A 61 -8.86 3.81 9.75
C THR A 61 -10.38 3.97 9.79
N SER A 62 -11.09 3.10 9.08
CA SER A 62 -12.55 3.15 9.04
C SER A 62 -13.18 2.58 10.31
N ASP A 63 -12.53 1.58 10.91
CA ASP A 63 -12.90 0.94 12.17
C ASP A 63 -11.93 1.28 13.30
N GLU A 64 -12.37 1.09 14.55
CA GLU A 64 -11.50 1.24 15.72
C GLU A 64 -10.58 0.03 15.82
N CYS A 65 -9.28 0.28 15.71
CA CYS A 65 -8.29 -0.78 15.63
C CYS A 65 -7.05 -0.41 16.43
N LEU A 66 -6.30 -1.42 16.86
CA LEU A 66 -4.99 -1.20 17.44
C LEU A 66 -4.02 -0.69 16.37
N GLY A 67 -3.25 0.35 16.68
CA GLY A 67 -2.33 0.99 15.74
C GLY A 67 -0.97 1.33 16.36
N TYR A 68 0.11 0.93 15.69
CA TYR A 68 1.47 1.28 16.07
C TYR A 68 2.41 1.27 14.85
N VAL A 69 3.60 1.83 15.01
CA VAL A 69 4.62 1.86 13.96
C VAL A 69 5.78 0.97 14.36
N VAL A 70 6.20 0.08 13.45
CA VAL A 70 7.49 -0.60 13.54
C VAL A 70 8.48 0.10 12.63
N TYR A 71 9.69 0.37 13.11
CA TYR A 71 10.67 1.16 12.39
C TYR A 71 12.11 0.73 12.67
N GLY A 72 13.03 1.21 11.84
CA GLY A 72 14.46 0.94 11.94
C GLY A 72 15.25 1.84 10.99
N ASP A 73 16.57 1.81 11.10
CA ASP A 73 17.49 2.48 10.16
C ASP A 73 18.01 1.55 9.06
N ASP A 74 17.62 0.28 9.10
CA ASP A 74 17.83 -0.70 8.03
C ASP A 74 16.49 -1.16 7.46
N ARG A 75 16.39 -1.25 6.13
CA ARG A 75 15.15 -1.63 5.46
C ARG A 75 14.75 -3.09 5.70
N GLY A 76 15.73 -3.96 5.96
CA GLY A 76 15.52 -5.38 6.23
C GLY A 76 15.27 -5.71 7.71
N SER A 77 15.48 -4.75 8.62
CA SER A 77 15.38 -4.95 10.07
C SER A 77 14.63 -3.79 10.74
N LEU A 78 13.36 -4.01 11.07
CA LEU A 78 12.50 -3.03 11.77
C LEU A 78 12.29 -3.47 13.22
N ASP A 79 13.32 -3.31 14.04
CA ASP A 79 13.37 -3.87 15.39
C ASP A 79 12.80 -2.93 16.48
N LEU A 80 12.46 -1.69 16.11
CA LEU A 80 11.94 -0.68 17.02
C LEU A 80 10.43 -0.53 16.86
N VAL A 81 9.74 -0.23 17.96
CA VAL A 81 8.29 -0.04 17.99
C VAL A 81 7.98 1.30 18.64
N SER A 82 7.12 2.09 18.02
CA SER A 82 6.50 3.27 18.64
C SER A 82 4.98 3.13 18.60
N ILE A 83 4.34 3.51 19.70
CA ILE A 83 2.91 3.32 19.93
C ILE A 83 2.19 4.67 19.94
N ASP A 84 0.88 4.63 19.70
CA ASP A 84 0.02 5.79 19.85
C ASP A 84 0.01 6.26 21.32
N VAL A 85 0.40 7.50 21.55
CA VAL A 85 0.58 8.06 22.90
C VAL A 85 -0.77 8.37 23.57
N GLY A 86 -1.86 8.46 22.79
CA GLY A 86 -3.20 8.77 23.28
C GLY A 86 -4.06 7.54 23.52
N ASN A 87 -4.45 6.87 22.44
CA ASN A 87 -5.33 5.70 22.51
C ASN A 87 -4.86 4.64 21.53
N LEU A 88 -4.39 3.52 22.08
CA LEU A 88 -3.89 2.39 21.28
C LEU A 88 -4.94 1.88 20.29
N SER A 89 -6.24 1.94 20.62
CA SER A 89 -7.35 1.54 19.76
C SER A 89 -8.21 2.73 19.36
N SER A 90 -8.11 3.18 18.12
CA SER A 90 -8.75 4.41 17.63
C SER A 90 -9.08 4.31 16.14
N LYS A 91 -9.79 5.31 15.60
CA LYS A 91 -9.94 5.54 14.16
C LYS A 91 -8.94 6.57 13.62
N ARG A 92 -8.35 7.35 14.51
CA ARG A 92 -7.31 8.34 14.23
C ARG A 92 -6.13 8.02 15.09
N HIS A 93 -4.99 7.85 14.44
CA HIS A 93 -3.78 7.45 15.10
C HIS A 93 -2.70 8.50 14.92
N THR A 94 -1.95 8.72 16.00
CA THR A 94 -0.81 9.63 16.02
C THR A 94 0.31 8.95 16.78
N VAL A 95 1.39 8.65 16.06
CA VAL A 95 2.59 8.03 16.63
C VAL A 95 3.75 9.01 16.55
N VAL A 96 4.41 9.24 17.68
CA VAL A 96 5.62 10.07 17.75
C VAL A 96 6.82 9.13 17.86
N ILE A 97 7.78 9.27 16.96
CA ILE A 97 9.07 8.59 17.05
C ILE A 97 10.11 9.61 17.46
N ASP A 98 10.80 9.38 18.58
CA ASP A 98 11.80 10.29 19.14
C ASP A 98 13.25 9.79 18.95
N LYS A 99 14.20 10.62 19.38
CA LYS A 99 15.65 10.33 19.41
C LYS A 99 16.23 9.92 18.04
N LEU A 100 15.68 10.49 16.98
CA LEU A 100 16.14 10.25 15.62
C LEU A 100 17.33 11.13 15.28
N LEU A 101 18.26 10.57 14.52
CA LEU A 101 19.40 11.29 13.96
C LEU A 101 19.04 11.95 12.62
N ASN A 102 19.23 13.27 12.50
CA ASN A 102 18.86 14.07 11.32
C ASN A 102 19.52 13.63 10.00
N THR A 103 20.67 12.97 10.06
CA THR A 103 21.45 12.54 8.89
C THR A 103 21.12 11.12 8.43
N ARG A 104 20.21 10.41 9.11
CA ARG A 104 19.84 9.03 8.79
C ARG A 104 18.52 8.94 8.04
N ASN A 105 18.45 7.96 7.15
CA ASN A 105 17.18 7.48 6.60
C ASN A 105 16.63 6.42 7.55
N TYR A 106 15.34 6.51 7.83
CA TYR A 106 14.60 5.52 8.59
C TYR A 106 13.56 4.87 7.69
N TYR A 107 13.21 3.64 8.04
CA TYR A 107 12.21 2.83 7.38
C TYR A 107 11.14 2.47 8.38
N PHE A 108 9.89 2.39 7.95
CA PHE A 108 8.79 2.03 8.83
C PHE A 108 7.66 1.30 8.10
N LEU A 109 6.91 0.53 8.88
CA LEU A 109 5.61 -0.04 8.52
C LEU A 109 4.60 0.39 9.58
N ILE A 110 3.38 0.67 9.14
CA ILE A 110 2.25 0.89 10.05
C ILE A 110 1.64 -0.47 10.34
N ASN A 111 1.64 -0.91 11.59
CA ASN A 111 0.82 -2.04 12.00
C ASN A 111 -0.57 -1.53 12.38
N SER A 112 -1.61 -2.07 11.76
CA SER A 112 -2.99 -1.78 12.11
C SER A 112 -3.86 -3.03 12.04
N GLY A 113 -4.49 -3.39 13.15
CA GLY A 113 -5.30 -4.62 13.24
C GLY A 113 -4.51 -5.88 12.89
N ASP A 114 -3.29 -6.01 13.42
CA ASP A 114 -2.37 -7.15 13.22
C ASP A 114 -1.79 -7.30 11.81
N VAL A 115 -1.99 -6.31 10.93
CA VAL A 115 -1.46 -6.29 9.56
C VAL A 115 -0.44 -5.16 9.40
N ASN A 116 0.69 -5.45 8.75
CA ASN A 116 1.71 -4.45 8.41
C ASN A 116 1.43 -3.81 7.06
N TYR A 117 1.37 -2.48 7.03
CA TYR A 117 1.13 -1.66 5.86
C TYR A 117 2.35 -0.82 5.50
N GLY A 118 2.66 -0.83 4.21
CA GLY A 118 3.66 -0.01 3.54
C GLY A 118 3.25 0.12 2.07
N ASP A 119 4.17 0.54 1.21
CA ASP A 119 3.90 0.56 -0.24
C ASP A 119 3.94 -0.87 -0.77
N SER A 120 2.76 -1.49 -0.95
CA SER A 120 2.65 -2.90 -1.37
C SER A 120 3.41 -3.88 -0.45
N GLY A 121 3.42 -3.59 0.86
CA GLY A 121 4.16 -4.36 1.87
C GLY A 121 5.64 -3.99 2.00
N ILE A 122 6.13 -3.04 1.21
CA ILE A 122 7.50 -2.51 1.32
C ILE A 122 7.53 -1.39 2.36
N PRO A 123 8.50 -1.39 3.30
CA PRO A 123 8.66 -0.30 4.26
C PRO A 123 8.80 1.06 3.57
N LEU A 124 8.01 2.02 4.07
CA LEU A 124 8.11 3.43 3.70
C LEU A 124 9.37 4.02 4.33
N SER A 125 9.93 5.05 3.70
CA SER A 125 11.18 5.68 4.17
C SER A 125 11.04 7.17 4.38
N PHE A 126 11.76 7.71 5.36
CA PHE A 126 11.84 9.16 5.58
C PHE A 126 13.23 9.54 6.13
N SER A 127 13.57 10.83 6.05
CA SER A 127 14.62 11.44 6.86
C SER A 127 14.09 12.75 7.44
N LEU A 128 14.58 13.14 8.63
CA LEU A 128 14.15 14.39 9.25
C LEU A 128 14.55 15.63 8.44
N SER A 129 15.60 15.53 7.62
CA SER A 129 16.04 16.62 6.76
C SER A 129 15.11 16.87 5.56
N SER A 130 14.30 15.87 5.16
CA SER A 130 13.40 15.97 4.00
C SER A 130 11.96 16.29 4.36
N LEU A 131 11.65 16.42 5.67
CA LEU A 131 10.33 16.75 6.20
C LEU A 131 10.15 18.26 6.42
#